data_AF-V4PUU6-F1
#
_entry.id   AF-V4PUU6-F1
#
_cell.length_a   1.000
_cell.length_b   1.000
_cell.length_c   1.000
_cell.angle_alpha   90.00
_cell.angle_beta   90.00
_cell.angle_gamma   90.00
#
_symmetry.space_group_name_H-M   'P 1'
#
loop_
_entity.id
_entity.type
_entity.pdbx_description
1 polymer ?
#
loop_
_entity_poly.entity_id
_entity_poly.type
_entity_poly.pdbx_seq_one_letter_code
_entity_poly.pdbx_strand_id
1 'polypeptide(L)'
;MLKDKLTAMGCPLNGPATALQIASLSLRCEGKLDPTYVQIYSQFNGFRDYESHDPSFIHVWSIEEILSSELNLSEWGTYLPFADEFICADMFMFDPADALRPILKYNDRSISADSSISFWQGFVDGHYDAATR
;
A
#
# COMPACT_ATOMS: atom_id res chain seq x y z
N MET A 1 -12.23 -10.68 5.13
CA MET A 1 -11.20 -10.35 4.10
C MET A 1 -10.51 -9.04 4.51
N LEU A 2 -9.41 -8.61 3.86
CA LEU A 2 -8.66 -7.40 4.26
C LEU A 2 -9.57 -6.15 4.35
N LYS A 3 -10.39 -5.92 3.32
CA LYS A 3 -11.39 -4.83 3.31
C LYS A 3 -12.32 -4.84 4.52
N ASP A 4 -12.85 -6.02 4.87
CA ASP A 4 -13.78 -6.14 6.01
C ASP A 4 -13.09 -5.78 7.32
N LYS A 5 -11.83 -6.19 7.49
CA LYS A 5 -11.05 -5.84 8.69
C LYS A 5 -10.78 -4.33 8.73
N LEU A 6 -10.34 -3.73 7.64
CA LEU A 6 -10.12 -2.27 7.53
C LEU A 6 -11.41 -1.47 7.78
N THR A 7 -12.54 -1.93 7.25
CA THR A 7 -13.85 -1.28 7.47
C THR A 7 -14.32 -1.42 8.92
N ALA A 8 -14.10 -2.60 9.54
CA ALA A 8 -14.41 -2.81 10.96
C ALA A 8 -13.55 -1.95 11.89
N MET A 9 -12.35 -1.57 11.45
CA MET A 9 -11.46 -0.62 12.13
C MET A 9 -11.82 0.85 11.86
N GLY A 10 -12.87 1.14 11.08
CA GLY A 10 -13.27 2.51 10.79
C GLY A 10 -12.42 3.22 9.73
N CYS A 11 -11.48 2.53 9.07
CA CYS A 11 -10.64 3.14 8.05
C CYS A 11 -11.49 3.69 6.88
N PRO A 12 -11.32 4.95 6.47
CA PRO A 12 -12.10 5.55 5.38
C PRO A 12 -11.56 5.10 4.02
N LEU A 13 -11.95 3.91 3.59
CA LEU A 13 -11.51 3.31 2.33
C LEU A 13 -12.05 4.08 1.12
N ASN A 14 -11.20 4.30 0.11
CA ASN A 14 -11.68 4.73 -1.19
C ASN A 14 -12.51 3.60 -1.84
N GLY A 15 -13.38 3.98 -2.77
CA GLY A 15 -14.10 3.01 -3.59
C GLY A 15 -13.16 2.08 -4.36
N PRO A 16 -13.64 0.91 -4.83
CA PRO A 16 -12.88 0.03 -5.70
C PRO A 16 -12.29 0.74 -6.93
N ALA A 17 -11.11 0.33 -7.35
CA ALA A 17 -10.55 0.72 -8.63
C ALA A 17 -11.38 0.12 -9.77
N THR A 18 -11.63 0.93 -10.79
CA THR A 18 -12.18 0.52 -12.07
C THR A 18 -11.20 -0.35 -12.85
N ALA A 19 -11.73 -1.15 -13.79
CA ALA A 19 -10.93 -1.96 -14.68
C ALA A 19 -9.91 -1.12 -15.49
N LEU A 20 -10.24 0.13 -15.83
CA LEU A 20 -9.34 1.02 -16.56
C LEU A 20 -8.15 1.49 -15.70
N GLN A 21 -8.38 1.78 -14.42
CA GLN A 21 -7.31 2.15 -13.48
C GLN A 21 -6.36 0.95 -13.29
N ILE A 22 -6.90 -0.25 -13.04
CA ILE A 22 -6.09 -1.46 -12.88
C ILE A 22 -5.30 -1.76 -14.16
N ALA A 23 -5.91 -1.61 -15.34
CA ALA A 23 -5.22 -1.79 -16.62
C ALA A 23 -4.08 -0.77 -16.80
N SER A 24 -4.29 0.49 -16.39
CA SER A 24 -3.26 1.53 -16.43
C SER A 24 -2.09 1.23 -15.49
N LEU A 25 -2.36 0.77 -14.26
CA LEU A 25 -1.31 0.32 -13.35
C LEU A 25 -0.56 -0.88 -13.93
N SER A 26 -1.27 -1.87 -14.47
CA SER A 26 -0.63 -3.03 -15.11
C SER A 26 0.28 -2.61 -16.27
N LEU A 27 -0.16 -1.65 -17.11
CA LEU A 27 0.67 -1.11 -18.18
C LEU A 27 1.94 -0.42 -17.64
N ARG A 28 1.84 0.35 -16.55
CA ARG A 28 2.99 0.95 -15.86
C ARG A 28 3.99 -0.10 -15.36
N CYS A 29 3.49 -1.28 -15.04
CA CYS A 29 4.26 -2.45 -14.59
C CYS A 29 4.64 -3.39 -15.74
N GLU A 30 4.57 -2.95 -17.00
CA GLU A 30 4.87 -3.76 -18.20
C GLU A 30 4.03 -5.05 -18.31
N GLY A 31 2.79 -5.02 -17.80
CA GLY A 31 1.89 -6.16 -17.76
C GLY A 31 2.17 -7.16 -16.64
N LYS A 32 3.15 -6.89 -15.77
CA LYS A 32 3.57 -7.77 -14.67
C LYS A 32 2.92 -7.33 -13.36
N LEU A 33 1.61 -7.06 -13.33
CA LEU A 33 0.93 -6.76 -12.06
C LEU A 33 0.42 -8.05 -11.42
N ASP A 34 0.94 -8.39 -10.25
CA ASP A 34 0.56 -9.59 -9.50
C ASP A 34 -0.96 -9.57 -9.20
N PRO A 35 -1.66 -10.72 -9.35
CA PRO A 35 -3.09 -10.81 -9.08
C PRO A 35 -3.51 -10.38 -7.66
N THR A 36 -2.61 -10.45 -6.68
CA THR A 36 -2.85 -9.98 -5.30
C THR A 36 -3.13 -8.49 -5.27
N TYR A 37 -2.35 -7.68 -6.00
CA TYR A 37 -2.59 -6.23 -6.08
C TYR A 37 -3.87 -5.93 -6.85
N VAL A 38 -4.14 -6.66 -7.93
CA VAL A 38 -5.42 -6.55 -8.66
C VAL A 38 -6.60 -6.80 -7.72
N GLN A 39 -6.51 -7.84 -6.88
CA GLN A 39 -7.55 -8.19 -5.91
C GLN A 39 -7.73 -7.10 -4.84
N ILE A 40 -6.64 -6.50 -4.35
CA ILE A 40 -6.67 -5.42 -3.37
C ILE A 40 -7.32 -4.17 -3.98
N TYR A 41 -6.83 -3.70 -5.13
CA TYR A 41 -7.37 -2.51 -5.79
C TYR A 41 -8.82 -2.70 -6.25
N SER A 42 -9.24 -3.91 -6.57
CA SER A 42 -10.65 -4.25 -6.85
C SER A 42 -11.55 -4.17 -5.61
N GLN A 43 -11.00 -4.08 -4.40
CA GLN A 43 -11.75 -3.94 -3.15
C GLN A 43 -11.81 -2.48 -2.67
N PHE A 44 -10.71 -1.75 -2.80
CA PHE A 44 -10.55 -0.33 -2.45
C PHE A 44 -9.33 0.26 -3.17
N ASN A 45 -9.42 1.50 -3.65
CA ASN A 45 -8.35 2.19 -4.37
C ASN A 45 -7.53 3.13 -3.46
N GLY A 46 -6.84 2.54 -2.49
CA GLY A 46 -6.14 3.28 -1.44
C GLY A 46 -7.06 3.81 -0.34
N PHE A 47 -6.46 4.44 0.67
CA PHE A 47 -7.15 5.08 1.80
C PHE A 47 -6.17 5.96 2.57
N ARG A 48 -6.69 6.80 3.45
CA ARG A 48 -5.87 7.59 4.38
C ARG A 48 -6.43 7.44 5.78
N ASP A 49 -5.59 7.01 6.70
CA ASP A 49 -5.96 6.93 8.10
C ASP A 49 -5.42 8.18 8.81
N TYR A 50 -6.27 9.21 8.90
CA TYR A 50 -5.96 10.47 9.59
C TYR A 50 -6.80 10.59 10.86
N GLU A 51 -6.53 9.77 11.88
CA GLU A 51 -7.06 10.04 13.20
C GLU A 51 -6.16 11.03 13.94
N SER A 52 -6.68 12.24 14.23
CA SER A 52 -5.94 13.32 14.93
C SER A 52 -5.42 12.97 16.33
N HIS A 53 -5.70 11.76 16.81
CA HIS A 53 -5.41 11.29 18.17
C HIS A 53 -4.63 9.97 18.21
N ASP A 54 -4.37 9.33 17.07
CA ASP A 54 -3.69 8.03 17.01
C ASP A 54 -2.27 8.19 16.42
N PRO A 55 -1.22 7.53 16.97
CA PRO A 55 0.15 7.68 16.53
C PRO A 55 0.46 6.77 15.35
N SER A 56 -0.48 6.62 14.41
CA SER A 56 -0.24 5.91 13.16
C SER A 56 -1.02 6.53 12.02
N PHE A 57 -0.28 7.24 11.17
CA PHE A 57 -0.82 7.91 10.00
C PHE A 57 -0.30 7.22 8.75
N ILE A 58 -1.02 6.22 8.25
CA ILE A 58 -0.71 5.67 6.92
C ILE A 58 -1.55 6.36 5.85
N HIS A 59 -0.94 6.63 4.71
CA HIS A 59 -1.62 6.91 3.46
C HIS A 59 -1.27 5.80 2.49
N VAL A 60 -2.25 4.98 2.14
CA VAL A 60 -2.15 4.01 1.05
C VAL A 60 -2.62 4.67 -0.23
N TRP A 61 -1.75 4.70 -1.22
CA TRP A 61 -1.96 5.44 -2.45
C TRP A 61 -3.02 4.80 -3.33
N SER A 62 -3.85 5.64 -3.91
CA SER A 62 -4.65 5.30 -5.07
C SER A 62 -3.75 5.01 -6.29
N ILE A 63 -4.28 4.27 -7.26
CA ILE A 63 -3.59 4.02 -8.53
C ILE A 63 -3.16 5.32 -9.20
N GLU A 64 -3.99 6.35 -9.15
CA GLU A 64 -3.70 7.66 -9.74
C GLU A 64 -2.50 8.32 -9.09
N GLU A 65 -2.39 8.26 -7.76
CA GLU A 65 -1.24 8.76 -7.02
C GLU A 65 0.04 8.02 -7.44
N ILE A 66 -0.02 6.69 -7.54
CA ILE A 66 1.12 5.86 -8.02
C ILE A 66 1.52 6.25 -9.45
N LEU A 67 0.55 6.41 -10.35
CA LEU A 67 0.79 6.75 -11.76
C LEU A 67 1.30 8.18 -11.95
N SER A 68 0.89 9.11 -11.09
CA SER A 68 1.31 10.51 -11.11
C SER A 68 2.63 10.77 -10.39
N SER A 69 3.16 9.78 -9.67
CA SER A 69 4.39 9.93 -8.90
C SER A 69 5.60 10.19 -9.81
N GLU A 70 6.23 11.35 -9.62
CA GLU A 70 7.47 11.75 -10.33
C GLU A 70 8.75 11.23 -9.65
N LEU A 71 8.63 10.31 -8.68
CA LEU A 71 9.78 9.80 -7.94
C LEU A 71 10.80 9.20 -8.91
N ASN A 72 12.08 9.58 -8.73
CA ASN A 72 13.16 9.01 -9.53
C ASN A 72 13.40 7.56 -9.09
N LEU A 73 12.72 6.64 -9.76
CA LEU A 73 12.77 5.20 -9.49
C LEU A 73 13.88 4.48 -10.26
N SER A 74 14.74 5.19 -10.98
CA SER A 74 15.82 4.57 -11.76
C SER A 74 16.74 3.70 -10.89
N GLU A 75 16.90 4.05 -9.61
CA GLU A 75 17.68 3.28 -8.63
C GLU A 75 16.89 2.16 -7.92
N TRP A 76 15.56 2.13 -8.10
CA TRP A 76 14.63 1.20 -7.45
C TRP A 76 14.23 0.02 -8.34
N GLY A 77 14.73 -0.02 -9.58
CA GLY A 77 14.45 -1.09 -10.52
C GLY A 77 12.95 -1.20 -10.79
N THR A 78 12.35 -2.33 -10.42
CA THR A 78 10.93 -2.63 -10.66
C THR A 78 10.00 -2.14 -9.55
N TYR A 79 10.53 -1.68 -8.42
CA TYR A 79 9.71 -1.32 -7.27
C TYR A 79 8.93 -0.01 -7.50
N LEU A 80 7.70 0.02 -7.02
CA LEU A 80 6.83 1.19 -7.06
C LEU A 80 6.45 1.63 -5.65
N PRO A 81 6.34 2.95 -5.40
CA PRO A 81 5.77 3.46 -4.17
C PRO A 81 4.27 3.15 -4.11
N PHE A 82 3.74 2.83 -2.93
CA PHE A 82 2.30 2.58 -2.76
C PHE A 82 1.71 3.04 -1.44
N ALA A 83 2.55 3.40 -0.46
CA ALA A 83 2.08 3.94 0.79
C ALA A 83 3.16 4.82 1.42
N ASP A 84 2.75 5.74 2.27
CA ASP A 84 3.63 6.48 3.16
C ASP A 84 3.08 6.54 4.59
N GLU A 85 3.99 6.74 5.54
CA GLU A 85 3.70 6.92 6.94
C GLU A 85 4.19 8.31 7.39
N PHE A 86 3.27 9.16 7.83
CA PHE A 86 3.57 10.56 8.14
C PHE A 86 4.47 10.73 9.37
N ILE A 87 4.46 9.81 10.33
CA ILE A 87 5.19 9.95 11.60
C ILE A 87 6.68 9.71 11.42
N CYS A 88 7.00 8.62 10.73
CA CYS A 88 8.38 8.24 10.43
C CYS A 88 8.87 8.86 9.13
N ALA A 89 8.01 9.59 8.40
CA ALA A 89 8.25 10.08 7.05
C ALA A 89 8.76 8.96 6.11
N ASP A 90 8.28 7.75 6.34
CA ASP A 90 8.66 6.57 5.58
C ASP A 90 7.73 6.42 4.37
N MET A 91 8.30 5.98 3.26
CA MET A 91 7.54 5.59 2.08
C MET A 91 7.83 4.14 1.78
N PHE A 92 6.78 3.38 1.48
CA PHE A 92 6.85 1.95 1.25
C PHE A 92 6.78 1.64 -0.23
N MET A 93 7.64 0.69 -0.62
CA MET A 93 7.87 0.27 -1.99
C MET A 93 7.50 -1.20 -2.13
N PHE A 94 6.71 -1.54 -3.14
CA PHE A 94 6.36 -2.93 -3.46
C PHE A 94 6.92 -3.34 -4.82
N ASP A 95 7.17 -4.64 -4.99
CA ASP A 95 7.41 -5.19 -6.32
C ASP A 95 6.06 -5.53 -6.97
N PRO A 96 5.68 -4.86 -8.07
CA PRO A 96 4.41 -5.13 -8.73
C PRO A 96 4.32 -6.52 -9.33
N ALA A 97 5.45 -7.17 -9.65
CA ALA A 97 5.48 -8.47 -10.31
C ALA A 97 5.36 -9.67 -9.38
N ASP A 98 5.56 -9.48 -8.08
CA ASP A 98 5.59 -10.57 -7.11
C ASP A 98 5.16 -10.07 -5.72
N ALA A 99 3.95 -10.42 -5.31
CA ALA A 99 3.43 -10.03 -4.00
C ALA A 99 4.10 -10.74 -2.81
N LEU A 100 4.93 -11.76 -3.07
CA LEU A 100 5.73 -12.45 -2.06
C LEU A 100 7.11 -11.79 -1.86
N ARG A 101 7.47 -10.81 -2.68
CA ARG A 101 8.68 -10.02 -2.45
C ARG A 101 8.50 -9.05 -1.28
N PRO A 102 9.60 -8.73 -0.57
CA PRO A 102 9.55 -7.80 0.55
C PRO A 102 9.01 -6.43 0.18
N ILE A 103 8.30 -5.82 1.12
CA ILE A 103 8.03 -4.39 1.11
C ILE A 103 9.25 -3.67 1.65
N LEU A 104 9.78 -2.71 0.87
CA LEU A 104 10.97 -1.95 1.23
C LEU A 104 10.61 -0.53 1.65
N LYS A 105 11.40 0.06 2.55
CA LYS A 105 11.35 1.49 2.84
C LYS A 105 12.19 2.26 1.83
N TYR A 106 11.65 3.33 1.26
CA TYR A 106 12.33 4.16 0.27
C TYR A 106 13.56 4.87 0.83
N ASN A 107 13.54 5.29 2.09
CA ASN A 107 14.61 6.13 2.64
C ASN A 107 15.93 5.36 2.84
N ASP A 108 15.86 4.11 3.30
CA ASP A 108 17.03 3.32 3.72
C ASP A 108 17.12 1.93 3.07
N ARG A 109 16.17 1.57 2.22
CA ARG A 109 16.05 0.24 1.56
C ARG A 109 15.93 -0.93 2.52
N SER A 110 15.61 -0.67 3.79
CA SER A 110 15.36 -1.72 4.75
C SER A 110 14.03 -2.44 4.43
N ILE A 111 13.95 -3.69 4.87
CA ILE A 111 12.73 -4.48 4.75
C ILE A 111 11.74 -4.01 5.83
N SER A 112 10.58 -3.53 5.39
CA SER A 112 9.45 -3.20 6.26
C SER A 112 8.61 -4.45 6.55
N ALA A 113 8.42 -5.31 5.55
CA ALA A 113 7.70 -6.58 5.67
C ALA A 113 8.24 -7.60 4.65
N ASP A 114 8.16 -8.88 4.97
CA ASP A 114 8.68 -9.96 4.10
C ASP A 114 7.85 -10.16 2.82
N SER A 115 6.61 -9.65 2.80
CA SER A 115 5.68 -9.69 1.68
C SER A 115 4.60 -8.60 1.81
N SER A 116 3.86 -8.35 0.73
CA SER A 116 2.67 -7.49 0.75
C SER A 116 1.59 -8.03 1.69
N ILE A 117 1.45 -9.36 1.80
CA ILE A 117 0.48 -9.99 2.71
C ILE A 117 0.85 -9.69 4.16
N SER A 118 2.13 -9.89 4.54
CA SER A 118 2.60 -9.60 5.89
C SER A 118 2.54 -8.10 6.22
N PHE A 119 2.74 -7.22 5.24
CA PHE A 119 2.56 -5.78 5.44
C PHE A 119 1.12 -5.46 5.84
N TRP A 120 0.13 -5.97 5.09
CA TRP A 120 -1.28 -5.75 5.41
C TRP A 120 -1.73 -6.43 6.70
N GLN A 121 -1.19 -7.61 7.01
CA GLN A 121 -1.45 -8.26 8.30
C GLN A 121 -0.87 -7.44 9.45
N GLY A 122 0.39 -7.00 9.35
CA GLY A 122 1.03 -6.14 10.34
C GLY A 122 0.29 -4.82 10.54
N PHE A 123 -0.22 -4.21 9.47
CA PHE A 123 -1.08 -3.03 9.55
C PHE A 123 -2.34 -3.30 10.38
N VAL A 124 -3.08 -4.35 10.03
CA VAL A 124 -4.35 -4.67 10.69
C VAL A 124 -4.16 -5.14 12.13
N ASP A 125 -3.11 -5.92 12.40
CA ASP A 125 -2.84 -6.47 13.72
C ASP A 125 -2.15 -5.43 14.63
N GLY A 126 -1.36 -4.52 14.06
CA GLY A 126 -0.55 -3.52 14.78
C GLY A 126 -1.31 -2.24 15.19
N HIS A 127 -2.29 -1.77 14.42
CA HIS A 127 -3.00 -0.52 14.73
C HIS A 127 -3.97 -0.59 15.92
N TYR A 128 -4.47 -1.78 16.30
CA TYR A 128 -5.47 -1.88 17.39
C TYR A 128 -5.11 -2.83 18.53
N ASP A 129 -3.97 -3.54 18.49
CA ASP A 129 -3.46 -4.25 19.68
C ASP A 129 -2.81 -3.26 20.68
N ALA A 130 -2.42 -2.06 20.21
CA ALA A 130 -2.03 -0.94 21.07
C ALA A 130 -3.23 -0.25 21.74
N ALA A 131 -4.41 -0.25 21.12
CA ALA A 131 -5.64 0.35 21.66
C ALA A 131 -6.33 -0.49 22.76
N THR A 132 -5.80 -1.68 23.07
CA THR A 132 -6.34 -2.60 24.10
C THR A 132 -5.37 -2.89 25.25
N ARG A 133 -4.27 -2.14 25.40
CA ARG A 133 -3.35 -2.23 26.54
C ARG A 133 -3.38 -1.02 27.45
#